data_AF-A0A553MYI4-F1
#
_entry.id   AF-A0A553MYI4-F1
#
_cell.length_a   1.000
_cell.length_b   1.000
_cell.length_c   1.000
_cell.angle_alpha   90.00
_cell.angle_beta   90.00
_cell.angle_gamma   90.00
#
_symmetry.space_group_name_H-M   'P 1'
#
loop_
_entity.id
_entity.type
_entity.pdbx_description
1 polymer ?
#
loop_
_entity_poly.entity_id
_entity_poly.type
_entity_poly.pdbx_seq_one_letter_code
_entity_poly.pdbx_strand_id
1 'polypeptide(L)'
;ITVQRDSGLDVSSPKHGKIDPKNAPHVGGNQWAGGTGGRDTAGLGGKGGPYRLDAGHKVYQVSQPEKDAVPDEVKRAAREMGEKAFKQRFVSRFLLDWLSIPDLL
;
A
#
# COMPACT_ATOMS: atom_id res chain seq x y z
N ILE A 1 8.60 0.87 -18.19
CA ILE A 1 8.26 2.28 -18.50
C ILE A 1 7.38 2.81 -17.38
N THR A 2 7.95 3.61 -16.47
CA THR A 2 7.19 4.34 -15.44
C THR A 2 6.58 5.58 -16.08
N VAL A 3 5.29 5.79 -15.90
CA VAL A 3 4.61 7.01 -16.38
C VAL A 3 4.39 7.92 -15.17
N GLN A 4 5.06 9.07 -15.19
CA GLN A 4 4.95 10.13 -14.17
C GLN A 4 3.64 10.89 -14.34
N ARG A 5 3.00 11.27 -13.24
CA ARG A 5 1.69 11.95 -13.19
C ARG A 5 1.61 12.89 -12.02
N ASP A 6 0.84 13.97 -12.17
CA ASP A 6 0.41 14.80 -11.06
C ASP A 6 -1.07 14.49 -10.78
N SER A 7 -1.37 14.19 -9.52
CA SER A 7 -2.75 13.95 -9.08
C SER A 7 -3.49 15.25 -8.77
N GLY A 8 -2.79 16.28 -8.30
CA GLY A 8 -3.38 17.58 -7.91
C GLY A 8 -4.33 17.51 -6.71
N LEU A 9 -4.36 16.38 -5.99
CA LEU A 9 -5.29 16.12 -4.90
C LEU A 9 -4.55 15.92 -3.57
N ASP A 10 -5.11 16.42 -2.49
CA ASP A 10 -4.55 16.28 -1.14
C ASP A 10 -4.63 14.85 -0.61
N VAL A 11 -3.85 14.58 0.43
CA VAL A 11 -3.86 13.32 1.18
C VAL A 11 -4.72 13.45 2.43
N SER A 12 -5.25 12.34 2.91
CA SER A 12 -5.96 12.26 4.18
C SER A 12 -5.35 11.19 5.08
N SER A 13 -6.11 10.16 5.43
CA SER A 13 -5.62 9.07 6.29
C SER A 13 -5.30 7.83 5.47
N PRO A 14 -4.13 7.20 5.72
CA PRO A 14 -3.72 5.98 5.07
C PRO A 14 -4.71 4.84 5.37
N LYS A 15 -4.96 3.97 4.38
CA LYS A 15 -5.86 2.82 4.50
C LYS A 15 -5.44 1.67 3.57
N HIS A 16 -5.98 0.49 3.84
CA HIS A 16 -5.84 -0.66 2.94
C HIS A 16 -6.57 -0.45 1.62
N GLY A 17 -7.81 0.04 1.65
CA GLY A 17 -8.69 0.15 0.48
C GLY A 17 -9.67 -1.01 0.36
N LYS A 18 -10.50 -0.98 -0.68
CA LYS A 18 -11.42 -2.06 -1.07
C LYS A 18 -10.71 -3.04 -2.01
N ILE A 19 -11.06 -4.32 -1.94
CA ILE A 19 -10.62 -5.33 -2.90
C ILE A 19 -11.56 -5.31 -4.11
N ASP A 20 -11.00 -5.19 -5.31
CA ASP A 20 -11.76 -5.38 -6.54
C ASP A 20 -11.86 -6.88 -6.87
N PRO A 21 -13.05 -7.50 -6.85
CA PRO A 21 -13.21 -8.91 -7.17
C PRO A 21 -12.82 -9.24 -8.62
N LYS A 22 -12.80 -8.25 -9.53
CA LYS A 22 -12.41 -8.43 -10.93
C LYS A 22 -10.93 -8.17 -11.17
N ASN A 23 -10.19 -7.74 -10.14
CA ASN A 23 -8.80 -7.31 -10.24
C ASN A 23 -8.54 -6.38 -11.45
N ALA A 24 -9.44 -5.43 -11.72
CA ALA A 24 -9.26 -4.52 -12.84
C ALA A 24 -8.08 -3.56 -12.56
N PRO A 25 -7.40 -3.05 -13.60
CA PRO A 25 -6.31 -2.09 -13.40
C PRO A 25 -6.85 -0.74 -12.91
N HIS A 26 -6.43 -0.33 -11.71
CA HIS A 26 -6.79 0.95 -11.12
C HIS A 26 -5.59 1.90 -11.10
N VAL A 27 -5.79 3.10 -11.65
CA VAL A 27 -4.74 4.11 -11.77
C VAL A 27 -5.22 5.43 -11.22
N GLY A 28 -4.49 6.00 -10.26
CA GLY A 28 -4.93 7.14 -9.48
C GLY A 28 -5.97 6.78 -8.43
N GLY A 29 -6.56 7.82 -7.84
CA GLY A 29 -7.65 7.67 -6.87
C GLY A 29 -7.21 7.15 -5.49
N ASN A 30 -8.20 6.68 -4.73
CA ASN A 30 -8.06 6.41 -3.29
C ASN A 30 -9.05 5.33 -2.77
N GLN A 31 -9.49 4.43 -3.64
CA GLN A 31 -10.50 3.43 -3.29
C GLN A 31 -9.94 2.01 -3.24
N TRP A 32 -9.16 1.63 -4.24
CA TRP A 32 -8.82 0.24 -4.51
C TRP A 32 -7.44 -0.13 -3.95
N ALA A 33 -7.41 -1.20 -3.16
CA ALA A 33 -6.19 -1.82 -2.70
C ALA A 33 -5.43 -2.41 -3.89
N GLY A 34 -4.12 -2.14 -3.99
CA GLY A 34 -3.29 -2.59 -5.11
C GLY A 34 -3.38 -1.70 -6.36
N GLY A 35 -4.11 -0.58 -6.29
CA GLY A 35 -4.08 0.45 -7.32
C GLY A 35 -2.70 1.10 -7.44
N THR A 36 -2.49 1.83 -8.55
CA THR A 36 -1.20 2.46 -8.85
C THR A 36 -1.31 3.97 -9.00
N GLY A 37 -0.30 4.74 -8.58
CA GLY A 37 -0.31 6.20 -8.71
C GLY A 37 -1.41 6.92 -7.90
N GLY A 38 -1.95 6.25 -6.89
CA GLY A 38 -3.01 6.79 -6.03
C GLY A 38 -2.48 7.64 -4.87
N ARG A 39 -3.31 7.81 -3.85
CA ARG A 39 -2.95 8.57 -2.65
C ARG A 39 -2.92 7.67 -1.42
N ASP A 40 -3.93 7.77 -0.57
CA ASP A 40 -3.95 7.24 0.79
C ASP A 40 -4.18 5.72 0.88
N THR A 41 -4.24 5.02 -0.25
CA THR A 41 -4.61 3.59 -0.30
C THR A 41 -3.38 2.72 -0.57
N ALA A 42 -3.29 1.57 0.09
CA ALA A 42 -2.21 0.61 -0.11
C ALA A 42 -2.10 0.23 -1.59
N GLY A 43 -0.91 0.33 -2.16
CA GLY A 43 -0.70 0.23 -3.60
C GLY A 43 0.73 0.57 -4.00
N LEU A 44 0.95 0.83 -5.28
CA LEU A 44 2.28 1.15 -5.83
C LEU A 44 2.33 2.55 -6.45
N GLY A 45 3.44 3.25 -6.28
CA GLY A 45 3.70 4.51 -6.99
C GLY A 45 2.85 5.71 -6.57
N GLY A 46 1.96 5.57 -5.59
CA GLY A 46 1.17 6.67 -5.05
C GLY A 46 1.85 7.49 -3.95
N LYS A 47 1.09 8.35 -3.25
CA LYS A 47 1.51 9.18 -2.11
C LYS A 47 0.65 8.96 -0.86
N GLY A 48 1.25 8.72 0.31
CA GLY A 48 0.49 8.66 1.58
C GLY A 48 -0.22 7.33 1.89
N GLY A 49 -0.12 6.30 1.02
CA GLY A 49 -0.57 4.95 1.35
C GLY A 49 0.30 4.27 2.43
N PRO A 50 -0.24 3.33 3.22
CA PRO A 50 0.45 2.76 4.39
C PRO A 50 1.56 1.75 4.07
N TYR A 51 1.42 1.00 2.98
CA TYR A 51 2.38 -0.03 2.57
C TYR A 51 2.20 -0.35 1.08
N ARG A 52 3.20 -1.03 0.53
CA ARG A 52 3.16 -1.53 -0.85
C ARG A 52 2.25 -2.74 -0.93
N LEU A 53 1.38 -2.72 -1.94
CA LEU A 53 0.52 -3.85 -2.29
C LEU A 53 0.51 -3.95 -3.81
N ASP A 54 1.02 -5.06 -4.34
CA ASP A 54 1.10 -5.31 -5.78
C ASP A 54 -0.07 -6.20 -6.21
N ALA A 55 -0.82 -5.75 -7.22
CA ALA A 55 -1.93 -6.49 -7.84
C ALA A 55 -1.60 -6.97 -9.27
N GLY A 56 -0.34 -6.85 -9.71
CA GLY A 56 0.13 -7.31 -11.01
C GLY A 56 -0.10 -6.35 -12.18
N HIS A 57 -0.37 -5.07 -11.89
CA HIS A 57 -0.71 -4.06 -12.89
C HIS A 57 0.46 -3.15 -13.23
N LYS A 58 0.39 -2.49 -14.39
CA LYS A 58 1.38 -1.47 -14.79
C LYS A 58 1.46 -0.36 -13.73
N VAL A 59 2.66 -0.12 -13.21
CA VAL A 59 2.90 0.89 -12.17
C VAL A 59 2.97 2.29 -12.77
N TYR A 60 2.04 3.13 -12.31
CA TYR A 60 2.04 4.57 -12.50
C TYR A 60 2.56 5.25 -11.24
N GLN A 61 3.39 6.28 -11.41
CA GLN A 61 4.00 6.98 -10.28
C GLN A 61 3.55 8.42 -10.24
N VAL A 62 3.17 8.87 -9.05
CA VAL A 62 3.03 10.30 -8.77
C VAL A 62 4.41 10.94 -8.73
N SER A 63 4.46 12.23 -9.07
CA SER A 63 5.70 13.00 -9.14
C SER A 63 6.39 13.08 -7.77
N GLN A 64 7.70 13.35 -7.77
CA GLN A 64 8.46 13.51 -6.52
C GLN A 64 7.95 14.70 -5.68
N PRO A 65 7.67 15.89 -6.25
CA PRO A 65 7.12 17.01 -5.50
C PRO A 65 5.81 16.66 -4.77
N GLU A 66 4.93 15.86 -5.40
CA GLU A 66 3.70 15.41 -4.76
C GLU A 66 3.92 14.45 -3.59
N LYS A 67 4.99 13.65 -3.61
CA LYS A 67 5.37 12.79 -2.47
C LYS A 67 5.99 13.60 -1.34
N ASP A 68 6.77 14.62 -1.68
CA ASP A 68 7.43 15.48 -0.72
C ASP A 68 6.43 16.39 0.01
N ALA A 69 5.38 16.82 -0.68
CA ALA A 69 4.28 17.62 -0.14
C ALA A 69 3.32 16.86 0.81
N VAL A 70 3.53 15.56 1.03
CA VAL A 70 2.72 14.79 2.00
C VAL A 70 3.00 15.33 3.41
N PRO A 71 1.98 15.72 4.19
CA PRO A 71 2.16 16.16 5.57
C PRO A 71 2.77 15.08 6.47
N ASP A 72 3.56 15.48 7.46
CA ASP A 72 4.33 14.55 8.30
C ASP A 72 3.44 13.69 9.19
N GLU A 73 2.27 14.18 9.61
CA GLU A 73 1.27 13.41 10.33
C GLU A 73 0.72 12.24 9.49
N VAL A 74 0.58 12.44 8.17
CA VAL A 74 0.15 11.38 7.25
C VAL A 74 1.27 10.37 7.05
N LYS A 75 2.52 10.82 6.89
CA LYS A 75 3.69 9.93 6.82
C LYS A 75 3.82 9.06 8.08
N ARG A 76 3.66 9.67 9.26
CA ARG A 76 3.68 8.96 10.54
C ARG A 76 2.56 7.93 10.64
N ALA A 77 1.32 8.32 10.34
CA ALA A 77 0.18 7.40 10.35
C ALA A 77 0.37 6.22 9.37
N ALA A 78 0.93 6.49 8.18
CA ALA A 78 1.19 5.48 7.17
C ALA A 78 2.23 4.49 7.67
N ARG A 79 3.31 5.00 8.27
CA ARG A 79 4.37 4.20 8.87
C ARG A 79 3.84 3.33 10.01
N GLU A 80 3.08 3.88 10.94
CA GLU A 80 2.50 3.11 12.06
C GLU A 80 1.60 1.97 11.57
N MET A 81 0.76 2.24 10.56
CA MET A 81 -0.09 1.22 9.96
C MET A 81 0.73 0.15 9.23
N GLY A 82 1.77 0.55 8.50
CA GLY A 82 2.71 -0.36 7.85
C GLY A 82 3.46 -1.26 8.84
N GLU A 83 3.94 -0.70 9.95
CA GLU A 83 4.61 -1.45 11.02
C GLU A 83 3.67 -2.45 11.69
N LYS A 84 2.41 -2.07 11.96
CA LYS A 84 1.37 -2.97 12.48
C LYS A 84 1.11 -4.13 11.52
N ALA A 85 0.89 -3.83 10.23
CA ALA A 85 0.65 -4.85 9.21
C ALA A 85 1.86 -5.80 9.03
N PHE A 86 3.08 -5.27 9.07
CA PHE A 86 4.30 -6.07 9.00
C PHE A 86 4.43 -7.02 10.20
N LYS A 87 4.25 -6.52 11.42
CA LYS A 87 4.28 -7.35 12.64
C LYS A 87 3.22 -8.44 12.61
N GLN A 88 1.98 -8.11 12.19
CA GLN A 88 0.92 -9.10 12.05
C GLN A 88 1.28 -10.19 11.04
N ARG A 89 1.78 -9.84 9.86
CA ARG A 89 2.20 -10.82 8.85
C ARG A 89 3.35 -11.70 9.35
N PHE A 90 4.30 -11.13 10.10
CA PHE A 90 5.40 -11.88 10.69
C PHE A 90 4.90 -12.89 11.73
N VAL A 91 4.02 -12.47 12.65
CA VAL A 91 3.41 -13.36 13.65
C VAL A 91 2.59 -14.46 12.98
N SER A 92 1.72 -14.10 12.02
CA SER A 92 0.92 -15.08 11.28
C SER A 92 1.81 -16.09 10.55
N ARG A 93 2.88 -15.62 9.89
CA ARG A 93 3.81 -16.52 9.19
C ARG A 93 4.57 -17.42 10.15
N PHE A 94 5.10 -16.86 11.24
CA PHE A 94 5.79 -17.63 12.27
C PHE A 94 4.89 -18.71 12.89
N LEU A 95 3.63 -18.38 13.17
CA LEU A 95 2.65 -19.34 13.70
C LEU A 95 2.33 -20.45 12.69
N LEU A 96 2.12 -20.09 11.42
CA LEU A 96 1.91 -21.06 10.34
C LEU A 96 3.11 -22.00 10.18
N ASP A 97 4.33 -21.45 10.21
CA ASP A 97 5.57 -22.23 10.11
C ASP A 97 5.69 -23.15 11.35
N TRP A 98 5.44 -22.65 12.57
CA TRP A 98 5.48 -23.43 13.82
C TRP A 98 4.48 -24.59 13.84
N LEU A 99 3.22 -24.35 13.44
CA LEU A 99 2.19 -25.40 13.35
C LEU A 99 2.45 -26.43 12.23
N SER A 100 3.33 -26.11 11.28
CA SER A 100 3.70 -27.00 10.18
C SER A 100 4.97 -27.80 10.45
N ILE A 101 5.63 -27.62 11.61
CA ILE A 101 6.74 -28.46 12.04
C ILE A 101 6.13 -29.81 12.47
N PRO A 102 6.41 -30.92 11.78
CA PRO A 102 6.00 -32.23 12.26
C PRO A 102 6.68 -32.46 13.62
N ASP A 103 5.91 -32.91 14.61
CA ASP A 103 6.38 -33.22 15.97
C ASP A 103 7.73 -33.95 15.87
N LEU A 104 8.79 -33.29 16.33
CA LEU A 104 10.12 -33.88 16.45
C LEU A 104 10.06 -34.92 17.59
N LEU A 105 9.62 -36.13 17.23
CA LEU A 105 9.79 -37.37 17.99
C LEU A 105 11.20 -37.93 17.78
#